data_AF-A0A661CND6-F1
#
_entry.id   AF-A0A661CND6-F1
#
_cell.length_a   1.000
_cell.length_b   1.000
_cell.length_c   1.000
_cell.angle_alpha   90.00
_cell.angle_beta   90.00
_cell.angle_gamma   90.00
#
_symmetry.space_group_name_H-M   'P 1'
#
loop_
_entity.id
_entity.type
_entity.pdbx_description
1 polymer ?
#
loop_
_entity_poly.entity_id
_entity_poly.type
_entity_poly.pdbx_seq_one_letter_code
_entity_poly.pdbx_strand_id
1 'polypeptide(L)'
;MPLPSFLQIGLSSLLDSPAVVELSARAGDKAVAALKNHFTLSAQEITGAFQQSYVYALVAIAAGLSSPEQKLKFWQKLTHSKLEREFYDQIELNYFQPFAETRPTNFSLPNFRAEAIKTCKALAKHTQQLFQTTSELTEADLTAIISYKGTFAITDLVLKQLQTQNPSVLEKPGLSLTDDFIAFFRYNELLGNAILFFFVEQLRQQPRVKDTYAALQRAGVWADVRDLKTAQAKLTATVEQQQAAIEHQLDAQKTQMVKAMQANDFAQTGEINQQLQLLQQQADATQNQLADIPQCLEKAQAAWQNSLAPLSQFTAAFQTWAPLLTEKIDVVVAGLDELMPMVKGMDDKLDKILHKMGLMGLSQQVKPRDEFTQYDSTQLTHLADDIAEIKRLLTAHPHYKSQVALIEGSLYSSQGDLAQAEQDFLQARDTAPTDDKRALACFNLFQVRLRRKAYPDALTALQEAYTL
;
A
#
# COMPACT_ATOMS: atom_id res chain seq x y z
N MET A 1 25.00 1.08 8.37
CA MET A 1 23.91 2.07 8.26
C MET A 1 22.67 1.49 8.93
N PRO A 2 21.79 2.28 9.54
CA PRO A 2 20.56 1.74 10.12
C PRO A 2 19.66 1.14 9.04
N LEU A 3 19.00 0.03 9.36
CA LEU A 3 18.02 -0.61 8.49
C LEU A 3 16.93 0.40 8.07
N PRO A 4 16.57 0.49 6.78
CA PRO A 4 15.44 1.29 6.33
C PRO A 4 14.15 0.98 7.10
N SER A 5 13.41 2.01 7.51
CA SER A 5 12.22 1.85 8.35
C SER A 5 11.17 0.91 7.74
N PHE A 6 11.01 0.91 6.41
CA PHE A 6 10.07 0.01 5.74
C PHE A 6 10.45 -1.47 5.89
N LEU A 7 11.74 -1.81 5.81
CA LEU A 7 12.23 -3.18 6.03
C LEU A 7 12.00 -3.59 7.47
N GLN A 8 12.28 -2.71 8.42
CA GLN A 8 12.03 -2.98 9.84
C GLN A 8 10.55 -3.26 10.09
N ILE A 9 9.66 -2.41 9.57
CA ILE A 9 8.21 -2.55 9.74
C ILE A 9 7.67 -3.82 9.07
N GLY A 10 8.03 -4.08 7.81
CA GLY A 10 7.53 -5.26 7.09
C GLY A 10 8.03 -6.57 7.68
N LEU A 11 9.32 -6.68 7.96
CA LEU A 11 9.89 -7.91 8.54
C LEU A 11 9.39 -8.13 9.96
N SER A 12 9.18 -7.06 10.73
CA SER A 12 8.55 -7.18 12.05
C SER A 12 7.08 -7.61 11.96
N SER A 13 6.36 -7.20 10.91
CA SER A 13 4.98 -7.65 10.64
C SER A 13 4.93 -9.11 10.22
N LEU A 14 5.88 -9.53 9.37
CA LEU A 14 6.02 -10.91 8.95
C LEU A 14 6.29 -11.81 10.15
N LEU A 15 7.30 -11.49 10.96
CA LEU A 15 7.76 -12.37 12.03
C LEU A 15 6.89 -12.34 13.29
N ASP A 16 5.79 -11.59 13.31
CA ASP A 16 5.02 -11.29 14.53
C ASP A 16 5.94 -10.81 15.67
N SER A 17 6.88 -9.93 15.32
CA SER A 17 8.03 -9.57 16.15
C SER A 17 7.69 -9.20 17.60
N PRO A 18 6.64 -8.44 17.92
CA PRO A 18 6.25 -8.16 19.30
C PRO A 18 5.99 -9.41 20.14
N ALA A 19 5.42 -10.47 19.55
CA ALA A 19 5.24 -11.76 20.24
C ALA A 19 6.57 -12.50 20.37
N VAL A 20 7.42 -12.44 19.34
CA VAL A 20 8.77 -13.03 19.38
C VAL A 20 9.63 -12.40 20.46
N VAL A 21 9.58 -11.08 20.70
CA VAL A 21 10.31 -10.42 21.79
C VAL A 21 10.00 -11.04 23.13
N GLU A 22 8.71 -11.11 23.46
CA GLU A 22 8.25 -11.58 24.77
C GLU A 22 8.56 -13.07 24.97
N LEU A 23 8.54 -13.87 23.90
CA LEU A 23 8.93 -15.28 23.95
C LEU A 23 10.46 -15.47 23.95
N SER A 24 11.21 -14.60 23.28
CA SER A 24 12.67 -14.63 23.23
C SER A 24 13.30 -14.25 24.57
N ALA A 25 12.64 -13.42 25.37
CA ALA A 25 13.05 -13.13 26.75
C ALA A 25 13.18 -14.41 27.59
N ARG A 26 12.44 -15.47 27.26
CA ARG A 26 12.55 -16.79 27.89
C ARG A 26 13.70 -17.63 27.32
N ALA A 27 13.97 -17.54 26.03
CA ALA A 27 14.84 -18.47 25.30
C ALA A 27 16.25 -17.93 25.01
N GLY A 28 16.53 -16.66 25.31
CA GLY A 28 17.80 -15.98 25.06
C GLY A 28 18.05 -15.69 23.57
N ASP A 29 19.32 -15.66 23.15
CA ASP A 29 19.75 -15.35 21.77
C ASP A 29 19.33 -16.39 20.71
N LYS A 30 18.54 -17.41 21.10
CA LYS A 30 18.03 -18.45 20.20
C LYS A 30 17.21 -17.88 19.04
N ALA A 31 16.53 -16.74 19.23
CA ALA A 31 15.77 -16.09 18.16
C ALA A 31 16.68 -15.53 17.06
N VAL A 32 17.73 -14.79 17.43
CA VAL A 32 18.71 -14.26 16.46
C VAL A 32 19.45 -15.41 15.77
N ALA A 33 19.83 -16.45 16.51
CA ALA A 33 20.47 -17.64 15.94
C ALA A 33 19.55 -18.39 14.94
N ALA A 34 18.26 -18.55 15.28
CA ALA A 34 17.29 -19.19 14.40
C ALA A 34 17.05 -18.37 13.12
N LEU A 35 16.92 -17.03 13.23
CA LEU A 35 16.80 -16.16 12.06
C LEU A 35 18.07 -16.22 11.20
N LYS A 36 19.26 -16.12 11.80
CA LYS A 36 20.53 -16.19 11.07
C LYS A 36 20.69 -17.48 10.25
N ASN A 37 20.20 -18.60 10.78
CA ASN A 37 20.36 -19.91 10.15
C ASN A 37 19.25 -20.24 9.13
N HIS A 38 18.05 -19.68 9.29
CA HIS A 38 16.87 -20.09 8.51
C HIS A 38 16.25 -18.96 7.67
N PHE A 39 16.40 -17.70 8.08
CA PHE A 39 15.92 -16.56 7.31
C PHE A 39 16.92 -16.21 6.20
N THR A 40 16.73 -16.85 5.04
CA THR A 40 17.67 -16.84 3.92
C THR A 40 17.21 -15.96 2.74
N LEU A 41 16.24 -15.09 2.96
CA LEU A 41 15.80 -14.11 1.95
C LEU A 41 16.83 -12.99 1.84
N SER A 42 17.24 -12.69 0.61
CA SER A 42 18.10 -11.54 0.32
C SER A 42 17.32 -10.23 0.43
N ALA A 43 18.05 -9.13 0.67
CA ALA A 43 17.46 -7.79 0.68
C ALA A 43 16.77 -7.45 -0.66
N GLN A 44 17.30 -7.95 -1.78
CA GLN A 44 16.70 -7.78 -3.10
C GLN A 44 15.36 -8.53 -3.24
N GLU A 45 15.25 -9.75 -2.72
CA GLU A 45 14.00 -10.50 -2.72
C GLU A 45 12.93 -9.84 -1.85
N ILE A 46 13.33 -9.26 -0.71
CA ILE A 46 12.43 -8.55 0.19
C ILE A 46 11.95 -7.23 -0.45
N THR A 47 12.86 -6.45 -1.05
CA THR A 47 12.49 -5.25 -1.81
C THR A 47 11.58 -5.59 -2.98
N GLY A 48 11.87 -6.67 -3.71
CA GLY A 48 11.00 -7.19 -4.76
C GLY A 48 9.59 -7.47 -4.23
N ALA A 49 9.48 -8.20 -3.10
CA ALA A 49 8.18 -8.48 -2.48
C ALA A 49 7.42 -7.21 -2.09
N PHE A 50 8.09 -6.19 -1.55
CA PHE A 50 7.46 -4.90 -1.26
C PHE A 50 6.94 -4.19 -2.52
N GLN A 51 7.74 -4.14 -3.57
CA GLN A 51 7.36 -3.51 -4.84
C GLN A 51 6.16 -4.21 -5.47
N GLN A 52 6.13 -5.55 -5.44
CA GLN A 52 5.01 -6.35 -5.92
C GLN A 52 3.76 -6.13 -5.08
N SER A 53 3.90 -6.14 -3.76
CA SER A 53 2.81 -5.91 -2.80
C SER A 53 2.19 -4.52 -2.95
N TYR A 54 3.00 -3.52 -3.28
CA TYR A 54 2.52 -2.19 -3.63
C TYR A 54 1.65 -2.18 -4.88
N VAL A 55 2.02 -2.92 -5.93
CA VAL A 55 1.16 -3.07 -7.12
C VAL A 55 -0.16 -3.74 -6.76
N TYR A 56 -0.12 -4.86 -6.04
CA TYR A 56 -1.34 -5.56 -5.62
C TYR A 56 -2.24 -4.68 -4.77
N ALA A 57 -1.68 -3.90 -3.83
CA ALA A 57 -2.41 -2.94 -3.01
C ALA A 57 -3.13 -1.89 -3.87
N LEU A 58 -2.42 -1.25 -4.80
CA LEU A 58 -3.03 -0.25 -5.70
C LEU A 58 -4.14 -0.85 -6.55
N VAL A 59 -3.93 -2.06 -7.07
CA VAL A 59 -4.92 -2.73 -7.91
C VAL A 59 -6.16 -3.09 -7.11
N ALA A 60 -5.99 -3.65 -5.91
CA ALA A 60 -7.09 -4.05 -5.05
C ALA A 60 -7.90 -2.84 -4.55
N ILE A 61 -7.22 -1.73 -4.21
CA ILE A 61 -7.86 -0.46 -3.85
C ILE A 61 -8.66 0.09 -5.05
N ALA A 62 -8.05 0.14 -6.25
CA ALA A 62 -8.73 0.59 -7.45
C ALA A 62 -9.96 -0.28 -7.80
N ALA A 63 -9.85 -1.60 -7.64
CA ALA A 63 -10.98 -2.51 -7.81
C ALA A 63 -12.09 -2.23 -6.80
N GLY A 64 -11.72 -1.95 -5.55
CA GLY A 64 -12.64 -1.55 -4.49
C GLY A 64 -13.44 -0.28 -4.79
N LEU A 65 -12.82 0.69 -5.46
CA LEU A 65 -13.42 1.97 -5.87
C LEU A 65 -14.27 1.89 -7.15
N SER A 66 -14.10 0.84 -7.97
CA SER A 66 -14.82 0.67 -9.22
C SER A 66 -16.32 0.37 -9.03
N SER A 67 -17.11 0.51 -10.10
CA SER A 67 -18.54 0.19 -10.04
C SER A 67 -18.77 -1.30 -9.74
N PRO A 68 -19.90 -1.70 -9.12
CA PRO A 68 -20.15 -3.10 -8.76
C PRO A 68 -20.05 -4.08 -9.94
N GLU A 69 -20.43 -3.65 -11.15
CA GLU A 69 -20.34 -4.49 -12.35
C GLU A 69 -18.89 -4.68 -12.82
N GLN A 70 -18.09 -3.62 -12.82
CA GLN A 70 -16.66 -3.68 -13.20
C GLN A 70 -15.86 -4.48 -12.18
N LYS A 71 -16.11 -4.23 -10.89
CA LYS A 71 -15.55 -4.97 -9.76
C LYS A 71 -15.79 -6.47 -9.92
N LEU A 72 -17.05 -6.87 -10.15
CA LEU A 72 -17.40 -8.29 -10.31
C LEU A 72 -16.69 -8.94 -11.51
N LYS A 73 -16.71 -8.27 -12.68
CA LYS A 73 -16.04 -8.77 -13.90
C LYS A 73 -14.53 -8.94 -13.68
N PHE A 74 -13.90 -7.97 -13.05
CA PHE A 74 -12.47 -7.99 -12.73
C PHE A 74 -12.12 -9.19 -11.84
N TRP A 75 -12.83 -9.37 -10.73
CA TRP A 75 -12.56 -10.46 -9.79
C TRP A 75 -12.84 -11.84 -10.38
N GLN A 76 -13.93 -12.01 -11.11
CA GLN A 76 -14.23 -13.27 -11.81
C GLN A 76 -13.15 -13.65 -12.82
N LYS A 77 -12.59 -12.66 -13.53
CA LYS A 77 -11.52 -12.88 -14.50
C LYS A 77 -10.22 -13.31 -13.83
N LEU A 78 -9.82 -12.66 -12.74
CA LEU A 78 -8.52 -12.87 -12.11
C LEU A 78 -8.48 -14.04 -11.15
N THR A 79 -9.58 -14.37 -10.50
CA THR A 79 -9.59 -15.45 -9.48
C THR A 79 -10.28 -16.70 -9.98
N HIS A 80 -10.84 -16.66 -11.19
CA HIS A 80 -11.60 -17.74 -11.81
C HIS A 80 -12.75 -18.31 -10.95
N SER A 81 -13.17 -17.56 -9.93
CA SER A 81 -14.12 -18.02 -8.92
C SER A 81 -15.49 -17.35 -9.08
N LYS A 82 -16.55 -18.08 -8.72
CA LYS A 82 -17.92 -17.55 -8.62
C LYS A 82 -18.04 -16.81 -7.31
N LEU A 83 -17.55 -15.58 -7.28
CA LEU A 83 -17.56 -14.78 -6.08
C LEU A 83 -18.86 -13.99 -6.00
N GLU A 84 -19.45 -13.98 -4.82
CA GLU A 84 -20.68 -13.23 -4.53
C GLU A 84 -20.38 -11.74 -4.39
N ARG A 85 -21.41 -10.91 -4.60
CA ARG A 85 -21.27 -9.44 -4.64
C ARG A 85 -20.73 -8.87 -3.31
N GLU A 86 -21.17 -9.44 -2.19
CA GLU A 86 -20.79 -9.04 -0.83
C GLU A 86 -19.29 -9.25 -0.52
N PHE A 87 -18.61 -10.04 -1.34
CA PHE A 87 -17.23 -10.49 -1.10
C PHE A 87 -16.17 -9.39 -1.34
N TYR A 88 -16.53 -8.29 -2.02
CA TYR A 88 -15.58 -7.26 -2.49
C TYR A 88 -15.95 -5.81 -2.14
N ASP A 89 -16.94 -5.61 -1.29
CA ASP A 89 -17.39 -4.28 -0.88
C ASP A 89 -16.65 -3.74 0.35
N GLN A 90 -15.61 -4.42 0.83
CA GLN A 90 -14.86 -4.02 2.03
C GLN A 90 -14.17 -2.65 1.89
N ILE A 91 -13.67 -2.29 0.70
CA ILE A 91 -13.16 -0.92 0.45
C ILE A 91 -14.30 0.10 0.45
N GLU A 92 -15.44 -0.25 -0.13
CA GLU A 92 -16.61 0.63 -0.18
C GLU A 92 -17.09 0.96 1.24
N LEU A 93 -17.32 -0.09 2.04
CA LEU A 93 -17.93 -0.03 3.36
C LEU A 93 -16.98 0.51 4.43
N ASN A 94 -15.73 0.03 4.47
CA ASN A 94 -14.83 0.32 5.59
C ASN A 94 -13.92 1.54 5.36
N TYR A 95 -13.79 1.99 4.10
CA TYR A 95 -12.87 3.07 3.74
C TYR A 95 -13.56 4.18 2.96
N PHE A 96 -14.20 3.87 1.83
CA PHE A 96 -14.68 4.88 0.91
C PHE A 96 -15.88 5.67 1.45
N GLN A 97 -16.92 5.01 1.95
CA GLN A 97 -18.08 5.68 2.54
C GLN A 97 -17.70 6.49 3.79
N PRO A 98 -16.96 5.93 4.77
CA PRO A 98 -16.53 6.70 5.93
C PRO A 98 -15.62 7.88 5.58
N PHE A 99 -14.76 7.73 4.57
CA PHE A 99 -13.96 8.84 4.05
C PHE A 99 -14.83 9.92 3.41
N ALA A 100 -15.81 9.54 2.60
CA ALA A 100 -16.74 10.46 1.94
C ALA A 100 -17.53 11.32 2.94
N GLU A 101 -17.94 10.75 4.06
CA GLU A 101 -18.65 11.45 5.15
C GLU A 101 -17.81 12.56 5.79
N THR A 102 -16.47 12.47 5.72
CA THR A 102 -15.56 13.51 6.23
C THR A 102 -15.35 14.67 5.25
N ARG A 103 -15.91 14.60 4.03
CA ARG A 103 -15.69 15.59 2.98
C ARG A 103 -16.81 16.64 2.94
N PRO A 104 -16.53 17.85 2.42
CA PRO A 104 -17.56 18.86 2.16
C PRO A 104 -18.68 18.34 1.25
N THR A 105 -19.88 18.92 1.38
CA THR A 105 -21.08 18.50 0.63
C THR A 105 -20.97 18.65 -0.89
N ASN A 106 -20.04 19.46 -1.39
CA ASN A 106 -19.75 19.62 -2.82
C ASN A 106 -18.72 18.62 -3.36
N PHE A 107 -18.24 17.69 -2.55
CA PHE A 107 -17.28 16.66 -2.97
C PHE A 107 -17.93 15.66 -3.93
N SER A 108 -17.43 15.61 -5.16
CA SER A 108 -17.97 14.73 -6.20
C SER A 108 -17.38 13.31 -6.08
N LEU A 109 -18.10 12.42 -5.39
CA LEU A 109 -17.72 11.01 -5.24
C LEU A 109 -17.45 10.28 -6.57
N PRO A 110 -18.27 10.46 -7.64
CA PRO A 110 -18.00 9.81 -8.91
C PRO A 110 -16.70 10.30 -9.56
N ASN A 111 -16.38 11.60 -9.44
CA ASN A 111 -15.16 12.17 -10.00
C ASN A 111 -13.94 11.70 -9.22
N PHE A 112 -14.01 11.73 -7.89
CA PHE A 112 -12.93 11.24 -7.04
C PHE A 112 -12.62 9.77 -7.33
N ARG A 113 -13.63 8.89 -7.46
CA ARG A 113 -13.40 7.48 -7.83
C ARG A 113 -12.63 7.36 -9.14
N ALA A 114 -13.04 8.11 -10.16
CA ALA A 114 -12.39 8.07 -11.47
C ALA A 114 -10.93 8.55 -11.39
N GLU A 115 -10.68 9.67 -10.72
CA GLU A 115 -9.32 10.20 -10.54
C GLU A 115 -8.46 9.26 -9.68
N ALA A 116 -9.00 8.71 -8.59
CA ALA A 116 -8.29 7.77 -7.73
C ALA A 116 -7.90 6.49 -8.48
N ILE A 117 -8.81 5.89 -9.26
CA ILE A 117 -8.50 4.72 -10.08
C ILE A 117 -7.45 5.07 -11.15
N LYS A 118 -7.54 6.24 -11.79
CA LYS A 118 -6.55 6.73 -12.77
C LYS A 118 -5.17 6.84 -12.13
N THR A 119 -5.09 7.43 -10.95
CA THR A 119 -3.85 7.63 -10.21
C THR A 119 -3.27 6.30 -9.75
N CYS A 120 -4.06 5.40 -9.15
CA CYS A 120 -3.61 4.04 -8.81
C CYS A 120 -3.02 3.31 -10.03
N LYS A 121 -3.65 3.41 -11.19
CA LYS A 121 -3.16 2.81 -12.44
C LYS A 121 -1.84 3.37 -12.92
N ALA A 122 -1.66 4.69 -12.86
CA ALA A 122 -0.39 5.29 -13.23
C ALA A 122 0.72 4.92 -12.24
N LEU A 123 0.43 4.95 -10.94
CA LEU A 123 1.37 4.57 -9.90
C LEU A 123 1.80 3.09 -9.99
N ALA A 124 0.89 2.19 -10.37
CA ALA A 124 1.18 0.76 -10.53
C ALA A 124 2.22 0.47 -11.63
N LYS A 125 2.42 1.39 -12.58
CA LYS A 125 3.42 1.26 -13.66
C LYS A 125 4.83 1.69 -13.22
N HIS A 126 4.98 2.32 -12.05
CA HIS A 126 6.19 3.00 -11.62
C HIS A 126 6.65 2.54 -10.23
N THR A 127 7.03 1.27 -10.11
CA THR A 127 7.40 0.65 -8.82
C THR A 127 8.89 0.46 -8.61
N GLN A 128 9.68 0.43 -9.69
CA GLN A 128 11.11 0.10 -9.65
C GLN A 128 11.98 1.08 -8.85
N GLN A 129 11.46 2.26 -8.51
CA GLN A 129 12.19 3.28 -7.74
C GLN A 129 11.78 3.33 -6.26
N LEU A 130 10.71 2.65 -5.86
CA LEU A 130 10.28 2.58 -4.47
C LEU A 130 11.03 1.48 -3.71
N PHE A 131 11.11 1.61 -2.39
CA PHE A 131 11.66 0.59 -1.48
C PHE A 131 13.11 0.18 -1.76
N GLN A 132 13.92 1.10 -2.31
CA GLN A 132 15.32 0.81 -2.62
C GLN A 132 16.11 0.50 -1.34
N THR A 133 16.84 -0.60 -1.40
CA THR A 133 17.86 -0.97 -0.41
C THR A 133 19.06 -1.57 -1.13
N THR A 134 20.26 -1.23 -0.67
CA THR A 134 21.53 -1.71 -1.25
C THR A 134 22.35 -2.53 -0.25
N SER A 135 21.86 -2.69 0.98
CA SER A 135 22.61 -3.34 2.07
C SER A 135 22.08 -4.74 2.33
N GLU A 136 22.99 -5.71 2.44
CA GLU A 136 22.68 -7.04 2.98
C GLU A 136 22.21 -6.93 4.44
N LEU A 137 21.33 -7.84 4.86
CA LEU A 137 20.86 -7.89 6.24
C LEU A 137 21.99 -8.39 7.15
N THR A 138 22.36 -7.56 8.13
CA THR A 138 23.35 -7.91 9.15
C THR A 138 22.70 -8.53 10.37
N GLU A 139 23.50 -9.14 11.25
CA GLU A 139 23.02 -9.67 12.54
C GLU A 139 22.45 -8.56 13.45
N ALA A 140 22.99 -7.34 13.35
CA ALA A 140 22.46 -6.17 14.04
C ALA A 140 21.06 -5.80 13.50
N ASP A 141 20.83 -5.95 12.20
CA ASP A 141 19.51 -5.69 11.59
C ASP A 141 18.49 -6.73 12.04
N LEU A 142 18.86 -8.01 12.11
CA LEU A 142 17.98 -9.08 12.63
C LEU A 142 17.58 -8.81 14.09
N THR A 143 18.53 -8.37 14.90
CA THR A 143 18.26 -7.97 16.29
C THR A 143 17.32 -6.77 16.36
N ALA A 144 17.50 -5.77 15.48
CA ALA A 144 16.65 -4.59 15.42
C ALA A 144 15.24 -4.89 14.93
N ILE A 145 15.06 -5.89 14.06
CA ILE A 145 13.76 -6.39 13.60
C ILE A 145 13.04 -7.08 14.76
N ILE A 146 13.71 -8.01 15.44
CA ILE A 146 13.11 -8.70 16.59
C ILE A 146 12.79 -7.68 17.70
N SER A 147 13.62 -6.68 17.94
CA SER A 147 13.41 -5.74 19.06
C SER A 147 12.45 -4.58 18.75
N TYR A 148 11.79 -4.59 17.58
CA TYR A 148 10.97 -3.46 17.14
C TYR A 148 9.64 -3.37 17.91
N LYS A 149 9.40 -2.21 18.52
CA LYS A 149 8.16 -1.87 19.25
C LYS A 149 7.40 -0.68 18.65
N GLY A 150 7.77 -0.24 17.46
CA GLY A 150 7.16 0.93 16.82
C GLY A 150 5.81 0.64 16.16
N THR A 151 5.16 1.69 15.66
CA THR A 151 3.91 1.60 14.92
C THR A 151 4.16 1.18 13.48
N PHE A 152 3.32 0.28 12.96
CA PHE A 152 3.50 -0.34 11.64
C PHE A 152 2.99 0.50 10.45
N ALA A 153 2.87 1.82 10.62
CA ALA A 153 2.37 2.72 9.58
C ALA A 153 3.42 2.96 8.49
N ILE A 154 3.10 2.63 7.23
CA ILE A 154 4.02 2.83 6.08
C ILE A 154 3.43 3.76 5.01
N THR A 155 2.17 4.19 5.15
CA THR A 155 1.53 5.05 4.14
C THR A 155 2.33 6.33 3.90
N ASP A 156 2.71 7.04 4.97
CA ASP A 156 3.49 8.29 4.85
C ASP A 156 4.89 8.06 4.28
N LEU A 157 5.50 6.91 4.56
CA LEU A 157 6.81 6.55 4.00
C LEU A 157 6.71 6.41 2.47
N VAL A 158 5.68 5.72 1.99
CA VAL A 158 5.46 5.52 0.54
C VAL A 158 5.10 6.83 -0.14
N LEU A 159 4.19 7.61 0.44
CA LEU A 159 3.79 8.92 -0.10
C LEU A 159 4.99 9.87 -0.20
N LYS A 160 5.86 9.90 0.81
CA LYS A 160 7.09 10.70 0.79
C LYS A 160 8.05 10.24 -0.32
N GLN A 161 8.21 8.93 -0.52
CA GLN A 161 9.04 8.40 -1.60
C GLN A 161 8.47 8.77 -2.98
N LEU A 162 7.15 8.67 -3.15
CA LEU A 162 6.47 9.07 -4.40
C LEU A 162 6.69 10.56 -4.72
N GLN A 163 6.54 11.44 -3.74
CA GLN A 163 6.75 12.88 -3.89
C GLN A 163 8.22 13.25 -4.17
N THR A 164 9.17 12.54 -3.55
CA THR A 164 10.60 12.89 -3.64
C THR A 164 11.29 12.28 -4.86
N GLN A 165 10.90 11.06 -5.26
CA GLN A 165 11.65 10.26 -6.25
C GLN A 165 11.00 10.25 -7.64
N ASN A 166 9.71 10.60 -7.77
CA ASN A 166 8.99 10.54 -9.04
C ASN A 166 8.29 11.86 -9.44
N PRO A 167 8.98 13.04 -9.43
CA PRO A 167 8.36 14.29 -9.86
C PRO A 167 7.86 14.21 -11.32
N SER A 168 8.58 13.54 -12.22
CA SER A 168 8.23 13.40 -13.63
C SER A 168 6.96 12.56 -13.92
N VAL A 169 6.55 11.69 -12.99
CA VAL A 169 5.27 10.94 -13.09
C VAL A 169 4.09 11.83 -12.70
N LEU A 170 4.31 12.75 -11.76
CA LEU A 170 3.37 13.77 -11.29
C LEU A 170 3.28 14.97 -12.23
N GLU A 171 4.27 15.15 -13.12
CA GLU A 171 4.31 16.21 -14.13
C GLU A 171 3.55 15.86 -15.43
N LYS A 172 3.04 14.64 -15.58
CA LYS A 172 2.19 14.29 -16.73
C LYS A 172 0.88 15.09 -16.68
N PRO A 173 0.45 15.71 -17.79
CA PRO A 173 -0.81 16.45 -17.84
C PRO A 173 -1.98 15.58 -17.37
N GLY A 174 -2.68 16.01 -16.32
CA GLY A 174 -3.86 15.31 -15.79
C GLY A 174 -3.58 14.18 -14.79
N LEU A 175 -2.38 14.10 -14.21
CA LEU A 175 -2.06 13.17 -13.12
C LEU A 175 -1.39 13.89 -11.95
N SER A 176 -2.19 14.34 -10.97
CA SER A 176 -1.71 14.96 -9.73
C SER A 176 -2.10 14.12 -8.53
N LEU A 177 -1.20 13.99 -7.55
CA LEU A 177 -1.54 13.46 -6.23
C LEU A 177 -2.33 14.55 -5.49
N THR A 178 -3.63 14.59 -5.72
CA THR A 178 -4.51 15.54 -5.03
C THR A 178 -4.50 15.29 -3.52
N ASP A 179 -4.70 16.35 -2.74
CA ASP A 179 -4.76 16.24 -1.27
C ASP A 179 -5.84 15.25 -0.81
N ASP A 180 -6.97 15.19 -1.52
CA ASP A 180 -8.01 14.20 -1.26
C ASP A 180 -7.53 12.75 -1.49
N PHE A 181 -6.76 12.50 -2.54
CA PHE A 181 -6.22 11.17 -2.82
C PHE A 181 -5.19 10.75 -1.76
N ILE A 182 -4.30 11.68 -1.39
CA ILE A 182 -3.33 11.48 -0.30
C ILE A 182 -4.06 11.18 1.02
N ALA A 183 -5.10 11.97 1.33
CA ALA A 183 -5.89 11.77 2.54
C ALA A 183 -6.66 10.44 2.52
N PHE A 184 -7.13 9.99 1.35
CA PHE A 184 -7.79 8.69 1.22
C PHE A 184 -6.84 7.53 1.48
N PHE A 185 -5.61 7.60 0.97
CA PHE A 185 -4.59 6.59 1.28
C PHE A 185 -4.20 6.55 2.76
N ARG A 186 -4.17 7.72 3.42
CA ARG A 186 -3.93 7.85 4.86
C ARG A 186 -5.10 7.40 5.72
N TYR A 187 -6.32 7.43 5.19
CA TYR A 187 -7.51 7.09 5.95
C TYR A 187 -7.41 5.67 6.49
N ASN A 188 -7.33 5.54 7.82
CA ASN A 188 -7.10 4.27 8.53
C ASN A 188 -5.92 3.44 7.98
N GLU A 189 -4.83 4.11 7.58
CA GLU A 189 -3.63 3.48 6.98
C GLU A 189 -3.97 2.55 5.80
N LEU A 190 -4.96 2.89 4.98
CA LEU A 190 -5.44 2.05 3.88
C LEU A 190 -4.29 1.52 3.00
N LEU A 191 -3.44 2.43 2.50
CA LEU A 191 -2.35 2.05 1.62
C LEU A 191 -1.35 1.15 2.36
N GLY A 192 -0.93 1.56 3.55
CA GLY A 192 0.10 0.84 4.31
C GLY A 192 -0.34 -0.56 4.74
N ASN A 193 -1.57 -0.68 5.25
CA ASN A 193 -2.13 -1.98 5.63
C ASN A 193 -2.31 -2.90 4.41
N ALA A 194 -2.75 -2.37 3.26
CA ALA A 194 -2.86 -3.15 2.03
C ALA A 194 -1.50 -3.66 1.55
N ILE A 195 -0.46 -2.82 1.57
CA ILE A 195 0.91 -3.23 1.21
C ILE A 195 1.42 -4.30 2.17
N LEU A 196 1.27 -4.11 3.48
CA LEU A 196 1.72 -5.07 4.48
C LEU A 196 0.96 -6.39 4.38
N PHE A 197 -0.34 -6.35 4.11
CA PHE A 197 -1.16 -7.54 3.87
C PHE A 197 -0.57 -8.37 2.72
N PHE A 198 -0.41 -7.79 1.52
CA PHE A 198 0.14 -8.53 0.39
C PHE A 198 1.59 -8.98 0.62
N PHE A 199 2.38 -8.16 1.30
CA PHE A 199 3.78 -8.49 1.62
C PHE A 199 3.87 -9.71 2.53
N VAL A 200 3.10 -9.72 3.63
CA VAL A 200 3.06 -10.82 4.58
C VAL A 200 2.50 -12.07 3.91
N GLU A 201 1.38 -11.96 3.19
CA GLU A 201 0.76 -13.13 2.53
C GLU A 201 1.66 -13.72 1.43
N GLN A 202 2.33 -12.87 0.63
CA GLN A 202 3.27 -13.33 -0.39
C GLN A 202 4.45 -14.07 0.23
N LEU A 203 5.08 -13.51 1.27
CA LEU A 203 6.25 -14.12 1.88
C LEU A 203 5.89 -15.37 2.70
N ARG A 204 4.74 -15.40 3.38
CA ARG A 204 4.28 -16.56 4.15
C ARG A 204 4.08 -17.80 3.28
N GLN A 205 3.78 -17.62 1.99
CA GLN A 205 3.67 -18.74 1.04
C GLN A 205 5.03 -19.34 0.67
N GLN A 206 6.14 -18.63 0.85
CA GLN A 206 7.47 -19.11 0.50
C GLN A 206 7.94 -20.25 1.42
N PRO A 207 8.47 -21.36 0.86
CA PRO A 207 9.01 -22.47 1.66
C PRO A 207 10.07 -22.04 2.68
N ARG A 208 11.03 -21.20 2.28
CA ARG A 208 12.10 -20.68 3.15
C ARG A 208 11.57 -19.93 4.38
N VAL A 209 10.47 -19.20 4.22
CA VAL A 209 9.84 -18.45 5.32
C VAL A 209 9.10 -19.42 6.25
N LYS A 210 8.40 -20.42 5.71
CA LYS A 210 7.79 -21.49 6.51
C LYS A 210 8.83 -22.25 7.34
N ASP A 211 9.99 -22.54 6.75
CA ASP A 211 11.11 -23.18 7.45
C ASP A 211 11.65 -22.30 8.57
N THR A 212 11.68 -20.98 8.36
CA THR A 212 12.05 -20.00 9.39
C THR A 212 11.06 -20.05 10.56
N TYR A 213 9.75 -20.00 10.32
CA TYR A 213 8.75 -20.13 11.39
C TYR A 213 8.87 -21.47 12.12
N ALA A 214 9.06 -22.57 11.39
CA ALA A 214 9.24 -23.88 11.99
C ALA A 214 10.48 -23.94 12.88
N ALA A 215 11.57 -23.25 12.49
CA ALA A 215 12.78 -23.15 13.30
C ALA A 215 12.56 -22.30 14.56
N LEU A 216 11.89 -21.15 14.44
CA LEU A 216 11.53 -20.29 15.58
C LEU A 216 10.60 -21.04 16.56
N GLN A 217 9.65 -21.80 16.05
CA GLN A 217 8.75 -22.62 16.85
C GLN A 217 9.50 -23.73 17.59
N ARG A 218 10.41 -24.46 16.91
CA ARG A 218 11.27 -25.48 17.53
C ARG A 218 12.20 -24.89 18.59
N ALA A 219 12.65 -23.66 18.39
CA ALA A 219 13.45 -22.92 19.36
C ALA A 219 12.62 -22.36 20.55
N GLY A 220 11.28 -22.47 20.50
CA GLY A 220 10.37 -21.98 21.54
C GLY A 220 10.22 -20.46 21.58
N VAL A 221 10.62 -19.75 20.53
CA VAL A 221 10.63 -18.28 20.44
C VAL A 221 9.50 -17.71 19.58
N TRP A 222 8.65 -18.57 19.01
CA TRP A 222 7.49 -18.15 18.24
C TRP A 222 6.32 -19.12 18.47
N ALA A 223 5.12 -18.55 18.61
CA ALA A 223 3.86 -19.26 18.62
C ALA A 223 2.76 -18.34 18.08
N ASP A 224 1.71 -18.93 17.50
CA ASP A 224 0.57 -18.17 17.00
C ASP A 224 -0.32 -17.69 18.17
N VAL A 225 -0.06 -16.48 18.66
CA VAL A 225 -0.76 -15.88 19.80
C VAL A 225 -2.23 -15.50 19.54
N ARG A 226 -2.73 -15.69 18.31
CA ARG A 226 -4.15 -15.51 17.97
C ARG A 226 -5.01 -16.65 18.52
N ASP A 227 -4.43 -17.85 18.61
CA ASP A 227 -5.04 -19.01 19.28
C ASP A 227 -4.17 -19.42 20.46
N LEU A 228 -4.41 -18.78 21.61
CA LEU A 228 -3.66 -19.04 22.84
C LEU A 228 -3.70 -20.49 23.28
N LYS A 229 -4.81 -21.21 23.06
CA LYS A 229 -4.94 -22.61 23.47
C LYS A 229 -4.01 -23.49 22.66
N THR A 230 -4.03 -23.33 21.34
CA THR A 230 -3.13 -24.06 20.44
C THR A 230 -1.68 -23.65 20.64
N ALA A 231 -1.40 -22.36 20.86
CA ALA A 231 -0.07 -21.85 21.16
C ALA A 231 0.49 -22.46 22.45
N GLN A 232 -0.30 -22.47 23.52
CA GLN A 232 0.07 -23.05 24.80
C GLN A 232 0.36 -24.55 24.65
N ALA A 233 -0.56 -25.31 24.05
CA ALA A 233 -0.36 -26.75 23.86
C ALA A 233 0.93 -27.07 23.08
N LYS A 234 1.18 -26.34 21.98
CA LYS A 234 2.38 -26.54 21.16
C LYS A 234 3.66 -26.12 21.88
N LEU A 235 3.65 -24.99 22.58
CA LEU A 235 4.84 -24.51 23.29
C LEU A 235 5.16 -25.41 24.48
N THR A 236 4.14 -25.83 25.25
CA THR A 236 4.29 -26.81 26.33
C THR A 236 4.90 -28.10 25.79
N ALA A 237 4.32 -28.71 24.75
CA ALA A 237 4.87 -29.94 24.16
C ALA A 237 6.33 -29.78 23.70
N THR A 238 6.69 -28.61 23.15
CA THR A 238 8.07 -28.33 22.70
C THR A 238 9.04 -28.26 23.89
N VAL A 239 8.66 -27.57 24.97
CA VAL A 239 9.50 -27.44 26.17
C VAL A 239 9.56 -28.77 26.93
N GLU A 240 8.48 -29.54 27.00
CA GLU A 240 8.47 -30.90 27.56
C GLU A 240 9.39 -31.84 26.79
N GLN A 241 9.42 -31.74 25.46
CA GLN A 241 10.35 -32.51 24.63
C GLN A 241 11.82 -32.12 24.91
N GLN A 242 12.10 -30.83 25.10
CA GLN A 242 13.44 -30.36 25.49
C GLN A 242 13.83 -30.87 26.88
N GLN A 243 12.90 -30.83 27.83
CA GLN A 243 13.08 -31.35 29.18
C GLN A 243 13.41 -32.85 29.16
N ALA A 244 12.64 -33.66 28.43
CA ALA A 244 12.88 -35.09 28.29
C ALA A 244 14.25 -35.40 27.67
N ALA A 245 14.71 -34.58 26.70
CA ALA A 245 16.03 -34.73 26.11
C ALA A 245 17.16 -34.42 27.12
N ILE A 246 17.00 -33.39 27.95
CA ILE A 246 17.95 -33.05 29.02
C ILE A 246 17.98 -34.15 30.08
N GLU A 247 16.82 -34.68 30.48
CA GLU A 247 16.72 -35.78 31.45
C GLU A 247 17.42 -37.05 30.94
N HIS A 248 17.21 -37.40 29.66
CA HIS A 248 17.93 -38.51 29.04
C HIS A 248 19.45 -38.30 29.00
N GLN A 249 19.91 -37.06 28.75
CA GLN A 249 21.35 -36.73 28.81
C GLN A 249 21.90 -36.80 30.23
N LEU A 250 21.15 -36.34 31.24
CA LEU A 250 21.51 -36.45 32.65
C LEU A 250 21.70 -37.92 33.05
N ASP A 251 20.78 -38.80 32.68
CA ASP A 251 20.87 -40.22 33.01
C ASP A 251 22.05 -40.92 32.30
N ALA A 252 22.29 -40.56 31.04
CA ALA A 252 23.46 -41.05 30.30
C ALA A 252 24.78 -40.60 30.96
N GLN A 253 24.88 -39.33 31.35
CA GLN A 253 26.07 -38.76 32.00
C GLN A 253 26.28 -39.32 33.41
N LYS A 254 25.22 -39.50 34.22
CA LYS A 254 25.29 -40.19 35.51
C LYS A 254 25.83 -41.62 35.36
N THR A 255 25.38 -42.33 34.32
CA THR A 255 25.86 -43.69 34.02
C THR A 255 27.35 -43.68 33.63
N GLN A 256 27.80 -42.70 32.83
CA GLN A 256 29.21 -42.54 32.50
C GLN A 256 30.06 -42.19 33.73
N MET A 257 29.56 -41.34 34.62
CA MET A 257 30.23 -40.99 35.87
C MET A 257 30.50 -42.23 36.73
N VAL A 258 29.49 -43.11 36.88
CA VAL A 258 29.64 -44.37 37.63
C VAL A 258 30.72 -45.26 37.00
N LYS A 259 30.78 -45.35 35.67
CA LYS A 259 31.81 -46.13 34.96
C LYS A 259 33.21 -45.53 35.14
N ALA A 260 33.36 -44.21 35.06
CA ALA A 260 34.64 -43.52 35.26
C ALA A 260 35.14 -43.66 36.70
N MET A 261 34.24 -43.58 37.69
CA MET A 261 34.57 -43.84 39.10
C MET A 261 35.00 -45.29 39.33
N GLN A 262 34.35 -46.27 38.69
CA GLN A 262 34.76 -47.68 38.76
C GLN A 262 36.11 -47.95 38.10
N ALA A 263 36.47 -47.16 37.08
CA ALA A 263 37.76 -47.24 36.38
C ALA A 263 38.88 -46.43 37.06
N ASN A 264 38.60 -45.73 38.18
CA ASN A 264 39.51 -44.78 38.84
C ASN A 264 40.04 -43.66 37.91
N ASP A 265 39.27 -43.28 36.88
CA ASP A 265 39.61 -42.16 35.99
C ASP A 265 39.06 -40.83 36.57
N PHE A 266 39.84 -40.25 37.48
CA PHE A 266 39.46 -39.02 38.19
C PHE A 266 39.48 -37.77 37.30
N ALA A 267 40.26 -37.77 36.21
CA ALA A 267 40.25 -36.67 35.24
C ALA A 267 38.92 -36.63 34.49
N GLN A 268 38.48 -37.78 33.97
CA GLN A 268 37.19 -37.92 33.30
C GLN A 268 36.01 -37.67 34.24
N THR A 269 36.12 -38.07 35.51
CA THR A 269 35.10 -37.80 36.54
C THR A 269 34.91 -36.30 36.78
N GLY A 270 35.99 -35.51 36.76
CA GLY A 270 35.94 -34.06 36.92
C GLY A 270 35.20 -33.35 35.77
N GLU A 271 35.48 -33.74 34.52
CA GLU A 271 34.80 -33.21 33.33
C GLU A 271 33.31 -33.57 33.31
N ILE A 272 32.97 -34.83 33.61
CA ILE A 272 31.57 -35.29 33.68
C ILE A 272 30.81 -34.53 34.77
N ASN A 273 31.42 -34.28 35.94
CA ASN A 273 30.77 -33.55 37.01
C ASN A 273 30.45 -32.10 36.62
N GLN A 274 31.34 -31.43 35.87
CA GLN A 274 31.05 -30.10 35.32
C GLN A 274 29.89 -30.14 34.31
N GLN A 275 29.87 -31.13 33.41
CA GLN A 275 28.76 -31.31 32.47
C GLN A 275 27.43 -31.60 33.17
N LEU A 276 27.43 -32.43 34.21
CA LEU A 276 26.24 -32.72 35.02
C LEU A 276 25.69 -31.46 35.70
N GLN A 277 26.55 -30.61 36.26
CA GLN A 277 26.11 -29.35 36.85
C GLN A 277 25.47 -28.42 35.81
N LEU A 278 26.04 -28.32 34.61
CA LEU A 278 25.47 -27.52 33.53
C LEU A 278 24.11 -28.07 33.06
N LEU A 279 24.00 -29.38 32.86
CA LEU A 279 22.74 -30.04 32.48
C LEU A 279 21.67 -29.90 33.57
N GLN A 280 22.05 -29.99 34.85
CA GLN A 280 21.13 -29.80 35.97
C GLN A 280 20.59 -28.36 36.01
N GLN A 281 21.46 -27.36 35.82
CA GLN A 281 21.04 -25.96 35.70
C GLN A 281 20.11 -25.74 34.50
N GLN A 282 20.37 -26.41 33.37
CA GLN A 282 19.50 -26.35 32.20
C GLN A 282 18.14 -27.00 32.45
N ALA A 283 18.08 -28.12 33.17
CA ALA A 283 16.83 -28.77 33.56
C ALA A 283 16.00 -27.84 34.48
N ASP A 284 16.62 -27.26 35.51
CA ASP A 284 15.93 -26.34 36.42
C ASP A 284 15.41 -25.09 35.69
N ALA A 285 16.20 -24.53 34.77
CA ALA A 285 15.78 -23.41 33.93
C ALA A 285 14.59 -23.78 33.02
N THR A 286 14.60 -24.97 32.42
CA THR A 286 13.54 -25.45 31.53
C THR A 286 12.24 -25.74 32.31
N GLN A 287 12.34 -26.27 33.52
CA GLN A 287 11.21 -26.45 34.43
C GLN A 287 10.52 -25.12 34.76
N ASN A 288 11.30 -24.08 35.10
CA ASN A 288 10.78 -22.74 35.35
C ASN A 288 10.13 -22.14 34.10
N GLN A 289 10.74 -22.31 32.93
CA GLN A 289 10.15 -21.89 31.66
C GLN A 289 8.78 -22.51 31.41
N LEU A 290 8.56 -23.76 31.83
CA LEU A 290 7.31 -24.50 31.63
C LEU A 290 6.18 -23.91 32.48
N ALA A 291 6.49 -23.52 33.71
CA ALA A 291 5.55 -22.86 34.61
C ALA A 291 5.13 -21.46 34.09
N ASP A 292 6.06 -20.74 33.46
CA ASP A 292 5.86 -19.37 32.99
C ASP A 292 5.19 -19.26 31.61
N ILE A 293 4.95 -20.39 30.91
CA ILE A 293 4.34 -20.40 29.56
C ILE A 293 3.06 -19.55 29.48
N PRO A 294 2.06 -19.71 30.37
CA PRO A 294 0.80 -18.97 30.26
C PRO A 294 1.01 -17.46 30.34
N GLN A 295 1.78 -17.00 31.33
CA GLN A 295 2.02 -15.57 31.55
C GLN A 295 2.82 -14.95 30.39
N CYS A 296 3.80 -15.68 29.84
CA CYS A 296 4.54 -15.24 28.66
C CYS A 296 3.65 -15.13 27.43
N LEU A 297 2.74 -16.09 27.20
CA LEU A 297 1.82 -16.04 26.08
C LEU A 297 0.82 -14.89 26.20
N GLU A 298 0.35 -14.58 27.41
CA GLU A 298 -0.49 -13.40 27.65
C GLU A 298 0.26 -12.09 27.33
N LYS A 299 1.51 -11.96 27.78
CA LYS A 299 2.34 -10.79 27.44
C LYS A 299 2.61 -10.67 25.95
N ALA A 300 2.96 -11.79 25.30
CA ALA A 300 3.18 -11.86 23.86
C ALA A 300 1.91 -11.49 23.08
N GLN A 301 0.74 -11.96 23.52
CA GLN A 301 -0.53 -11.59 22.93
C GLN A 301 -0.84 -10.11 23.12
N ALA A 302 -0.64 -9.56 24.31
CA ALA A 302 -0.85 -8.14 24.57
C ALA A 302 0.08 -7.26 23.71
N ALA A 303 1.37 -7.63 23.61
CA ALA A 303 2.33 -6.96 22.75
C ALA A 303 1.92 -7.02 21.26
N TRP A 304 1.48 -8.19 20.80
CA TRP A 304 0.96 -8.38 19.45
C TRP A 304 -0.30 -7.54 19.20
N GLN A 305 -1.27 -7.53 20.12
CA GLN A 305 -2.50 -6.73 20.00
C GLN A 305 -2.19 -5.24 19.93
N ASN A 306 -1.28 -4.74 20.76
CA ASN A 306 -0.98 -3.31 20.81
C ASN A 306 -0.26 -2.79 19.56
N SER A 307 0.41 -3.65 18.80
CA SER A 307 1.21 -3.21 17.65
C SER A 307 0.69 -3.72 16.30
N LEU A 308 0.12 -4.92 16.24
CA LEU A 308 -0.32 -5.58 15.00
C LEU A 308 -1.85 -5.73 14.89
N ALA A 309 -2.64 -5.35 15.91
CA ALA A 309 -4.11 -5.43 15.81
C ALA A 309 -4.71 -4.71 14.60
N PRO A 310 -4.26 -3.48 14.21
CA PRO A 310 -4.80 -2.83 13.01
C PRO A 310 -4.57 -3.66 11.75
N LEU A 311 -3.36 -4.20 11.57
CA LEU A 311 -3.02 -5.07 10.45
C LEU A 311 -3.80 -6.40 10.52
N SER A 312 -4.03 -6.95 11.71
CA SER A 312 -4.82 -8.17 11.87
C SER A 312 -6.29 -7.97 11.53
N GLN A 313 -6.89 -6.84 11.94
CA GLN A 313 -8.27 -6.49 11.59
C GLN A 313 -8.40 -6.30 10.08
N PHE A 314 -7.43 -5.60 9.47
CA PHE A 314 -7.35 -5.47 8.02
C PHE A 314 -7.25 -6.85 7.35
N THR A 315 -6.31 -7.69 7.79
CA THR A 315 -6.09 -9.02 7.22
C THR A 315 -7.36 -9.88 7.28
N ALA A 316 -8.12 -9.81 8.38
CA ALA A 316 -9.38 -10.52 8.51
C ALA A 316 -10.45 -10.00 7.53
N ALA A 317 -10.57 -8.68 7.39
CA ALA A 317 -11.53 -8.07 6.47
C ALA A 317 -11.18 -8.30 4.98
N PHE A 318 -9.89 -8.41 4.66
CA PHE A 318 -9.38 -8.46 3.28
C PHE A 318 -8.73 -9.79 2.89
N GLN A 319 -8.94 -10.86 3.66
CA GLN A 319 -8.41 -12.20 3.33
C GLN A 319 -8.78 -12.66 1.91
N THR A 320 -9.93 -12.20 1.41
CA THR A 320 -10.45 -12.48 0.06
C THR A 320 -9.59 -11.93 -1.07
N TRP A 321 -8.61 -11.08 -0.76
CA TRP A 321 -7.63 -10.57 -1.72
C TRP A 321 -6.44 -11.50 -1.94
N ALA A 322 -6.18 -12.45 -1.03
CA ALA A 322 -5.05 -13.37 -1.14
C ALA A 322 -4.98 -14.13 -2.48
N PRO A 323 -6.10 -14.53 -3.13
CA PRO A 323 -6.05 -15.12 -4.47
C PRO A 323 -5.41 -14.24 -5.56
N LEU A 324 -5.34 -12.91 -5.41
CA LEU A 324 -4.61 -12.07 -6.38
C LEU A 324 -3.13 -12.44 -6.47
N LEU A 325 -2.56 -13.01 -5.40
CA LEU A 325 -1.16 -13.44 -5.38
C LEU A 325 -0.89 -14.64 -6.28
N THR A 326 -1.91 -15.39 -6.71
CA THR A 326 -1.73 -16.50 -7.66
C THR A 326 -1.59 -16.02 -9.09
N GLU A 327 -1.97 -14.77 -9.36
CA GLU A 327 -1.90 -14.17 -10.69
C GLU A 327 -0.56 -13.46 -10.93
N LYS A 328 -0.13 -13.40 -12.19
CA LYS A 328 1.05 -12.62 -12.56
C LYS A 328 0.74 -11.13 -12.45
N ILE A 329 1.71 -10.36 -11.96
CA ILE A 329 1.58 -8.90 -11.81
C ILE A 329 1.19 -8.22 -13.12
N ASP A 330 1.76 -8.63 -14.24
CA ASP A 330 1.40 -8.05 -15.55
C ASP A 330 -0.07 -8.28 -15.91
N VAL A 331 -0.65 -9.42 -15.51
CA VAL A 331 -2.07 -9.74 -15.72
C VAL A 331 -2.95 -8.89 -14.81
N VAL A 332 -2.55 -8.74 -13.54
CA VAL A 332 -3.25 -7.93 -12.54
C VAL A 332 -3.23 -6.44 -12.92
N VAL A 333 -2.08 -5.94 -13.39
CA VAL A 333 -1.93 -4.57 -13.90
C VAL A 333 -2.73 -4.36 -15.19
N ALA A 334 -2.74 -5.32 -16.12
CA ALA A 334 -3.60 -5.26 -17.29
C ALA A 334 -5.09 -5.22 -16.93
N GLY A 335 -5.49 -5.88 -15.83
CA GLY A 335 -6.85 -5.81 -15.31
C GLY A 335 -7.28 -4.40 -14.87
N LEU A 336 -6.35 -3.51 -14.51
CA LEU A 336 -6.68 -2.10 -14.21
C LEU A 336 -7.20 -1.33 -15.42
N ASP A 337 -6.81 -1.72 -16.65
CA ASP A 337 -7.37 -1.15 -17.87
C ASP A 337 -8.88 -1.45 -18.01
N GLU A 338 -9.38 -2.48 -17.32
CA GLU A 338 -10.78 -2.91 -17.36
C GLU A 338 -11.64 -2.33 -16.22
N LEU A 339 -11.02 -1.98 -15.07
CA LEU A 339 -11.69 -1.41 -13.89
C LEU A 339 -12.16 0.03 -14.11
N MET A 340 -11.39 0.78 -14.89
CA MET A 340 -11.90 1.92 -15.61
C MET A 340 -11.63 1.66 -17.08
N PRO A 341 -12.65 1.26 -17.86
CA PRO A 341 -12.67 1.71 -19.22
C PRO A 341 -12.89 3.23 -19.13
N MET A 342 -11.80 3.98 -18.87
CA MET A 342 -11.64 5.26 -19.56
C MET A 342 -12.07 4.94 -20.97
N VAL A 343 -13.07 5.64 -21.53
CA VAL A 343 -13.52 5.33 -22.90
C VAL A 343 -12.25 5.18 -23.70
N LYS A 344 -11.99 3.99 -24.22
CA LYS A 344 -10.64 3.63 -24.68
C LYS A 344 -10.23 4.70 -25.68
N GLY A 345 -9.23 5.51 -25.31
CA GLY A 345 -8.79 6.68 -26.06
C GLY A 345 -9.47 8.04 -25.76
N MET A 346 -10.21 8.28 -24.67
CA MET A 346 -10.74 9.62 -24.33
C MET A 346 -9.64 10.55 -23.85
N ASP A 347 -8.78 10.07 -22.94
CA ASP A 347 -7.54 10.77 -22.58
C ASP A 347 -6.67 10.96 -23.82
N ASP A 348 -6.47 9.91 -24.63
CA ASP A 348 -5.69 10.04 -25.89
C ASP A 348 -6.32 11.03 -26.87
N LYS A 349 -7.65 11.12 -26.93
CA LYS A 349 -8.39 12.07 -27.77
C LYS A 349 -8.29 13.48 -27.21
N LEU A 350 -8.39 13.67 -25.89
CA LEU A 350 -8.16 14.95 -25.23
C LEU A 350 -6.71 15.41 -25.42
N ASP A 351 -5.73 14.52 -25.27
CA ASP A 351 -4.31 14.81 -25.52
C ASP A 351 -4.08 15.18 -26.98
N LYS A 352 -4.74 14.51 -27.94
CA LYS A 352 -4.72 14.89 -29.36
C LYS A 352 -5.34 16.26 -29.60
N ILE A 353 -6.48 16.57 -28.97
CA ILE A 353 -7.12 17.89 -29.06
C ILE A 353 -6.20 18.97 -28.48
N LEU A 354 -5.64 18.75 -27.29
CA LEU A 354 -4.70 19.66 -26.64
C LEU A 354 -3.43 19.86 -27.48
N HIS A 355 -2.93 18.80 -28.10
CA HIS A 355 -1.80 18.87 -29.03
C HIS A 355 -2.14 19.73 -30.26
N LYS A 356 -3.31 19.50 -30.88
CA LYS A 356 -3.80 20.31 -32.01
C LYS A 356 -3.98 21.78 -31.61
N MET A 357 -4.58 22.06 -30.45
CA MET A 357 -4.66 23.42 -29.90
C MET A 357 -3.28 24.05 -29.75
N GLY A 358 -2.31 23.30 -29.23
CA GLY A 358 -0.93 23.77 -29.08
C GLY A 358 -0.27 24.11 -30.43
N LEU A 359 -0.50 23.33 -31.48
CA LEU A 359 -0.04 23.64 -32.84
C LEU A 359 -0.68 24.93 -33.39
N MET A 360 -1.87 25.29 -32.90
CA MET A 360 -2.59 26.52 -33.22
C MET A 360 -2.24 27.68 -32.26
N GLY A 361 -1.27 27.50 -31.36
CA GLY A 361 -0.87 28.49 -30.36
C GLY A 361 -1.82 28.61 -29.15
N LEU A 362 -2.85 27.76 -29.08
CA LEU A 362 -3.87 27.77 -28.03
C LEU A 362 -3.51 26.86 -26.86
N SER A 363 -4.11 27.14 -25.71
CA SER A 363 -4.06 26.30 -24.51
C SER A 363 -5.40 26.33 -23.77
N GLN A 364 -5.55 25.52 -22.72
CA GLN A 364 -6.75 25.57 -21.87
C GLN A 364 -6.83 26.86 -21.05
N GLN A 365 -5.70 27.49 -20.73
CA GLN A 365 -5.64 28.82 -20.17
C GLN A 365 -5.70 29.85 -21.29
N VAL A 366 -6.65 30.79 -21.20
CA VAL A 366 -6.76 31.93 -22.13
C VAL A 366 -5.61 32.88 -21.85
N LYS A 367 -4.85 33.21 -22.90
CA LYS A 367 -3.74 34.16 -22.85
C LYS A 367 -4.14 35.49 -23.47
N PRO A 368 -3.50 36.59 -23.06
CA PRO A 368 -3.61 37.85 -23.79
C PRO A 368 -3.20 37.64 -25.25
N ARG A 369 -3.99 38.18 -26.19
CA ARG A 369 -3.77 38.11 -27.65
C ARG A 369 -4.20 36.82 -28.33
N ASP A 370 -4.75 35.83 -27.62
CA ASP A 370 -5.33 34.66 -28.27
C ASP A 370 -6.38 35.06 -29.32
N GLU A 371 -7.07 36.19 -29.11
CA GLU A 371 -8.04 36.79 -30.04
C GLU A 371 -7.49 37.30 -31.37
N PHE A 372 -6.18 37.46 -31.48
CA PHE A 372 -5.51 37.88 -32.72
C PHE A 372 -4.90 36.69 -33.47
N THR A 373 -5.07 35.48 -32.95
CA THR A 373 -4.58 34.26 -33.58
C THR A 373 -5.39 33.99 -34.85
N GLN A 374 -4.69 33.84 -35.96
CA GLN A 374 -5.33 33.44 -37.23
C GLN A 374 -5.31 31.93 -37.34
N TYR A 375 -6.43 31.37 -37.76
CA TYR A 375 -6.61 29.93 -37.88
C TYR A 375 -6.85 29.49 -39.31
N ASP A 376 -6.29 28.35 -39.67
CA ASP A 376 -6.73 27.61 -40.85
C ASP A 376 -8.13 27.03 -40.57
N SER A 377 -9.11 27.44 -41.38
CA SER A 377 -10.50 26.97 -41.32
C SER A 377 -10.63 25.44 -41.34
N THR A 378 -9.70 24.75 -42.01
CA THR A 378 -9.66 23.28 -42.08
C THR A 378 -9.28 22.68 -40.73
N GLN A 379 -8.26 23.25 -40.07
CA GLN A 379 -7.79 22.79 -38.76
C GLN A 379 -8.83 23.07 -37.66
N LEU A 380 -9.50 24.23 -37.72
CA LEU A 380 -10.61 24.55 -36.82
C LEU A 380 -11.76 23.55 -36.95
N THR A 381 -12.13 23.20 -38.18
CA THR A 381 -13.22 22.23 -38.44
C THR A 381 -12.85 20.87 -37.86
N HIS A 382 -11.64 20.37 -38.12
CA HIS A 382 -11.17 19.11 -37.55
C HIS A 382 -11.10 19.13 -36.02
N LEU A 383 -10.71 20.26 -35.41
CA LEU A 383 -10.70 20.41 -33.96
C LEU A 383 -12.11 20.40 -33.37
N ALA A 384 -13.05 21.09 -34.01
CA ALA A 384 -14.45 21.11 -33.61
C ALA A 384 -15.11 19.73 -33.72
N ASP A 385 -14.81 18.97 -34.79
CA ASP A 385 -15.30 17.60 -34.98
C ASP A 385 -14.79 16.66 -33.87
N ASP A 386 -13.49 16.75 -33.53
CA ASP A 386 -12.90 15.97 -32.44
C ASP A 386 -13.56 16.29 -31.08
N ILE A 387 -13.79 17.58 -30.80
CA ILE A 387 -14.47 18.03 -29.57
C ILE A 387 -15.91 17.49 -29.54
N ALA A 388 -16.65 17.59 -30.64
CA ALA A 388 -18.02 17.10 -30.74
C ALA A 388 -18.12 15.58 -30.52
N GLU A 389 -17.13 14.82 -30.97
CA GLU A 389 -17.06 13.37 -30.72
C GLU A 389 -16.91 13.07 -29.22
N ILE A 390 -16.06 13.82 -28.51
CA ILE A 390 -15.89 13.67 -27.05
C ILE A 390 -17.15 14.10 -26.29
N LYS A 391 -17.82 15.18 -26.71
CA LYS A 391 -19.04 15.67 -26.06
C LYS A 391 -20.14 14.62 -26.00
N ARG A 392 -20.28 13.79 -27.04
CA ARG A 392 -21.27 12.68 -27.07
C ARG A 392 -21.02 11.64 -25.98
N LEU A 393 -19.80 11.55 -25.46
CA LEU A 393 -19.40 10.59 -24.42
C LEU A 393 -19.52 11.18 -23.00
N LEU A 394 -19.68 12.50 -22.85
CA LEU A 394 -19.70 13.17 -21.54
C LEU A 394 -20.87 12.76 -20.63
N THR A 395 -21.97 12.27 -21.20
CA THR A 395 -23.11 11.76 -20.42
C THR A 395 -22.72 10.57 -19.55
N ALA A 396 -21.89 9.67 -20.10
CA ALA A 396 -21.36 8.51 -19.38
C ALA A 396 -20.10 8.83 -18.56
N HIS A 397 -19.43 9.96 -18.84
CA HIS A 397 -18.15 10.33 -18.24
C HIS A 397 -18.12 11.79 -17.75
N PRO A 398 -18.88 12.11 -16.67
CA PRO A 398 -19.06 13.49 -16.22
C PRO A 398 -17.77 14.16 -15.71
N HIS A 399 -16.74 13.40 -15.34
CA HIS A 399 -15.46 13.94 -14.85
C HIS A 399 -14.67 14.70 -15.92
N TYR A 400 -14.91 14.43 -17.21
CA TYR A 400 -14.28 15.18 -18.30
C TYR A 400 -14.99 16.50 -18.64
N LYS A 401 -16.19 16.75 -18.08
CA LYS A 401 -17.01 17.93 -18.42
C LYS A 401 -16.25 19.23 -18.22
N SER A 402 -15.58 19.39 -17.08
CA SER A 402 -14.80 20.60 -16.79
C SER A 402 -13.65 20.78 -17.79
N GLN A 403 -12.95 19.70 -18.14
CA GLN A 403 -11.80 19.76 -19.06
C GLN A 403 -12.21 20.07 -20.50
N VAL A 404 -13.31 19.48 -20.97
CA VAL A 404 -13.88 19.78 -22.30
C VAL A 404 -14.41 21.22 -22.35
N ALA A 405 -15.08 21.67 -21.28
CA ALA A 405 -15.58 23.04 -21.21
C ALA A 405 -14.44 24.08 -21.17
N LEU A 406 -13.29 23.79 -20.53
CA LEU A 406 -12.09 24.63 -20.62
C LEU A 406 -11.53 24.71 -22.05
N ILE A 407 -11.54 23.59 -22.77
CA ILE A 407 -11.08 23.51 -24.17
C ILE A 407 -12.00 24.34 -25.08
N GLU A 408 -13.31 24.12 -24.99
CA GLU A 408 -14.32 24.84 -25.79
C GLU A 408 -14.32 26.33 -25.48
N GLY A 409 -14.33 26.69 -24.20
CA GLY A 409 -14.31 28.09 -23.80
C GLY A 409 -13.08 28.84 -24.31
N SER A 410 -11.92 28.18 -24.33
CA SER A 410 -10.68 28.76 -24.88
C SER A 410 -10.79 28.98 -26.40
N LEU A 411 -11.32 27.98 -27.12
CA LEU A 411 -11.54 28.06 -28.56
C LEU A 411 -12.55 29.14 -28.95
N TYR A 412 -13.69 29.26 -28.24
CA TYR A 412 -14.67 30.31 -28.49
C TYR A 412 -14.13 31.70 -28.13
N SER A 413 -13.39 31.81 -27.02
CA SER A 413 -12.75 33.05 -26.60
C SER A 413 -11.80 33.57 -27.69
N SER A 414 -11.02 32.68 -28.29
CA SER A 414 -10.05 33.03 -29.32
C SER A 414 -10.70 33.41 -30.66
N GLN A 415 -11.86 32.85 -30.97
CA GLN A 415 -12.70 33.24 -32.10
C GLN A 415 -13.50 34.54 -31.87
N GLY A 416 -13.48 35.06 -30.64
CA GLY A 416 -14.21 36.28 -30.26
C GLY A 416 -15.66 36.04 -29.84
N ASP A 417 -16.12 34.79 -29.74
CA ASP A 417 -17.43 34.45 -29.16
C ASP A 417 -17.32 34.42 -27.63
N LEU A 418 -17.30 35.61 -27.05
CA LEU A 418 -17.12 35.81 -25.62
C LEU A 418 -18.33 35.34 -24.80
N ALA A 419 -19.52 35.27 -25.41
CA ALA A 419 -20.71 34.83 -24.72
C ALA A 419 -20.68 33.31 -24.51
N GLN A 420 -20.37 32.56 -25.57
CA GLN A 420 -20.23 31.11 -25.47
C GLN A 420 -19.03 30.72 -24.59
N ALA A 421 -17.90 31.42 -24.75
CA ALA A 421 -16.72 31.19 -23.92
C ALA A 421 -17.01 31.34 -22.42
N GLU A 422 -17.77 32.37 -22.04
CA GLU A 422 -18.16 32.58 -20.65
C GLU A 422 -19.08 31.46 -20.13
N GLN A 423 -20.03 30.98 -20.93
CA GLN A 423 -20.89 29.85 -20.53
C GLN A 423 -20.07 28.58 -20.28
N ASP A 424 -19.13 28.28 -21.18
CA ASP A 424 -18.28 27.11 -21.04
C ASP A 424 -17.35 27.23 -19.82
N PHE A 425 -16.80 28.40 -19.53
CA PHE A 425 -15.98 28.58 -18.33
C PHE A 425 -16.78 28.56 -17.03
N LEU A 426 -18.04 29.01 -17.02
CA LEU A 426 -18.95 28.81 -15.89
C LEU A 426 -19.21 27.32 -15.67
N GLN A 427 -19.51 26.57 -16.73
CA GLN A 427 -19.66 25.11 -16.65
C GLN A 427 -18.37 24.45 -16.16
N ALA A 428 -17.21 24.91 -16.63
CA ALA A 428 -15.91 24.39 -16.20
C ALA A 428 -15.68 24.60 -14.70
N ARG A 429 -16.00 25.80 -14.18
CA ARG A 429 -15.91 26.14 -12.75
C ARG A 429 -16.84 25.29 -11.92
N ASP A 430 -18.11 25.21 -12.33
CA ASP A 430 -19.18 24.55 -11.57
C ASP A 430 -19.04 23.02 -11.56
N THR A 431 -18.33 22.46 -12.55
CA THR A 431 -18.05 21.01 -12.67
C THR A 431 -16.60 20.64 -12.36
N ALA A 432 -15.76 21.59 -11.95
CA ALA A 432 -14.34 21.37 -11.68
C ALA A 432 -14.14 20.39 -10.51
N PRO A 433 -13.34 19.31 -10.69
CA PRO A 433 -13.11 18.32 -9.66
C PRO A 433 -12.07 18.75 -8.61
N THR A 434 -11.24 19.75 -8.92
CA THR A 434 -10.18 20.27 -8.03
C THR A 434 -10.21 21.79 -7.97
N ASP A 435 -9.69 22.34 -6.89
CA ASP A 435 -9.57 23.79 -6.72
C ASP A 435 -8.64 24.40 -7.79
N ASP A 436 -7.54 23.74 -8.17
CA ASP A 436 -6.70 24.18 -9.31
C ASP A 436 -7.48 24.35 -10.63
N LYS A 437 -8.33 23.37 -10.97
CA LYS A 437 -9.15 23.45 -12.20
C LYS A 437 -10.24 24.51 -12.07
N ARG A 438 -10.80 24.68 -10.87
CA ARG A 438 -11.78 25.73 -10.58
C ARG A 438 -11.13 27.12 -10.67
N ALA A 439 -9.93 27.29 -10.12
CA ALA A 439 -9.13 28.49 -10.19
C ALA A 439 -8.77 28.83 -11.65
N LEU A 440 -8.37 27.84 -12.44
CA LEU A 440 -8.15 28.01 -13.88
C LEU A 440 -9.41 28.48 -14.62
N ALA A 441 -10.57 27.87 -14.33
CA ALA A 441 -11.84 28.30 -14.91
C ALA A 441 -12.21 29.74 -14.50
N CYS A 442 -12.02 30.10 -13.23
CA CYS A 442 -12.23 31.46 -12.72
C CYS A 442 -11.26 32.47 -13.35
N PHE A 443 -10.00 32.09 -13.54
CA PHE A 443 -9.02 32.92 -14.25
C PHE A 443 -9.43 33.17 -15.71
N ASN A 444 -9.91 32.14 -16.40
CA ASN A 444 -10.42 32.28 -17.77
C ASN A 444 -11.70 33.14 -17.82
N LEU A 445 -12.60 33.03 -16.84
CA LEU A 445 -13.76 33.92 -16.69
C LEU A 445 -13.33 35.38 -16.54
N PHE A 446 -12.29 35.65 -15.74
CA PHE A 446 -11.72 36.99 -15.61
C PHE A 446 -11.27 37.53 -16.99
N GLN A 447 -10.52 36.74 -17.77
CA GLN A 447 -10.04 37.16 -19.10
C GLN A 447 -11.19 37.52 -20.06
N VAL A 448 -12.21 36.66 -20.14
CA VAL A 448 -13.37 36.87 -21.02
C VAL A 448 -14.19 38.09 -20.58
N ARG A 449 -14.49 38.21 -19.29
CA ARG A 449 -15.27 39.34 -18.75
C ARG A 449 -14.54 40.67 -18.88
N LEU A 450 -13.22 40.68 -18.75
CA LEU A 450 -12.40 41.85 -19.03
C LEU A 450 -12.55 42.31 -20.49
N ARG A 451 -12.50 41.39 -21.45
CA ARG A 451 -12.72 41.68 -22.87
C ARG A 451 -14.15 42.15 -23.18
N ARG A 452 -15.14 41.66 -22.43
CA ARG A 452 -16.53 42.14 -22.48
C ARG A 452 -16.77 43.48 -21.76
N LYS A 453 -15.75 44.02 -21.08
CA LYS A 453 -15.83 45.24 -20.24
C LYS A 453 -16.78 45.10 -19.04
N ALA A 454 -17.02 43.88 -18.58
CA ALA A 454 -17.76 43.57 -17.36
C ALA A 454 -16.82 43.62 -16.14
N TYR A 455 -16.28 44.81 -15.84
CA TYR A 455 -15.19 44.97 -14.87
C TYR A 455 -15.51 44.48 -13.45
N PRO A 456 -16.72 44.70 -12.89
CA PRO A 456 -17.07 44.15 -11.58
C PRO A 456 -17.02 42.62 -11.56
N ASP A 457 -17.65 41.97 -12.54
CA ASP A 457 -17.71 40.51 -12.64
C ASP A 457 -16.33 39.89 -12.93
N ALA A 458 -15.48 40.61 -13.67
CA ALA A 458 -14.09 40.22 -13.91
C ALA A 458 -13.28 40.25 -12.62
N LEU A 459 -13.42 41.29 -11.80
CA LEU A 459 -12.74 41.40 -10.51
C LEU A 459 -13.17 40.27 -9.56
N THR A 460 -14.47 39.96 -9.48
CA THR A 460 -14.97 38.83 -8.68
C THR A 460 -14.36 37.51 -9.13
N ALA A 461 -14.32 37.24 -10.43
CA ALA A 461 -13.72 36.01 -10.96
C ALA A 461 -12.22 35.90 -10.64
N LEU A 462 -11.47 37.02 -10.70
CA LEU A 462 -10.06 37.04 -10.35
C LEU A 462 -9.83 36.80 -8.84
N GLN A 463 -10.68 37.37 -7.99
CA GLN A 463 -10.64 37.14 -6.55
C GLN A 463 -10.93 35.68 -6.21
N GLU A 464 -11.98 35.10 -6.81
CA GLU A 464 -12.29 33.67 -6.66
C GLU A 464 -11.10 32.79 -7.09
N ALA A 465 -10.45 33.10 -8.22
CA ALA A 465 -9.29 32.37 -8.70
C ALA A 465 -8.05 32.47 -7.78
N TYR A 466 -7.95 33.51 -6.96
CA TYR A 466 -6.84 33.71 -6.01
C TYR A 466 -7.12 33.09 -4.64
N THR A 467 -8.38 32.92 -4.28
CA THR A 467 -8.80 32.30 -3.01
C THR A 467 -8.86 30.78 -3.05
N LEU A 468 -9.00 30.22 -4.25
CA LEU A 468 -8.87 28.81 -4.55
C LEU A 468 -7.39 28.49 -4.78
#